data_AF-A0A529L8W5-F1
#
_entry.id   AF-A0A529L8W5-F1
#
_cell.length_a   1.000
_cell.length_b   1.000
_cell.length_c   1.000
_cell.angle_alpha   90.00
_cell.angle_beta   90.00
_cell.angle_gamma   90.00
#
_symmetry.space_group_name_H-M   'P 1'
#
loop_
_entity.id
_entity.type
_entity.pdbx_description
1 polymer ?
#
loop_
_entity_poly.entity_id
_entity_poly.type
_entity_poly.pdbx_seq_one_letter_code
_entity_poly.pdbx_strand_id
1 'polypeptide(L)' 'NVAPRLCAEFQEATLAGDSVKALDLQDRLLPLHKAIFIEPGVSGAKYALSKLGKVENVLRSPLVTIEQSTADKIDAAMK' A
#
# COMPACT_ATOMS: atom_id res chain seq x y z
N ASN A 1 -5.75 3.33 2.86
CA ASN A 1 -4.95 3.20 4.10
C ASN A 1 -3.60 3.92 4.00
N VAL A 2 -2.64 3.39 3.23
CA VAL A 2 -1.26 3.91 3.22
C VAL A 2 -1.10 5.17 2.35
N ALA A 3 -1.68 5.17 1.14
CA ALA A 3 -1.59 6.28 0.19
C ALA A 3 -2.97 6.85 -0.18
N PRO A 4 -3.78 7.34 0.78
CA PRO A 4 -5.19 7.69 0.55
C PRO A 4 -5.38 8.76 -0.53
N ARG A 5 -4.50 9.78 -0.57
CA ARG A 5 -4.58 10.86 -1.56
C ARG A 5 -4.41 10.34 -2.99
N LEU A 6 -3.38 9.52 -3.25
CA LEU A 6 -3.15 8.94 -4.58
C LEU A 6 -4.30 8.02 -5.00
N CYS A 7 -4.85 7.23 -4.08
CA CYS A 7 -6.03 6.42 -4.39
C CYS A 7 -7.25 7.28 -4.76
N ALA A 8 -7.49 8.39 -4.03
CA ALA A 8 -8.59 9.30 -4.33
C ALA A 8 -8.41 9.97 -5.71
N GLU A 9 -7.23 10.51 -5.99
CA GLU A 9 -6.90 11.12 -7.29
C GLU A 9 -7.04 10.12 -8.45
N PHE A 10 -6.68 8.85 -8.23
CA PHE A 10 -6.84 7.78 -9.23
C PHE A 10 -8.30 7.49 -9.54
N GLN A 11 -9.15 7.43 -8.51
CA GLN A 11 -10.60 7.24 -8.68
C GLN A 11 -11.23 8.45 -9.37
N GLU A 12 -10.86 9.67 -8.99
CA GLU A 12 -11.33 10.89 -9.65
C GLU A 12 -10.94 10.93 -11.14
N ALA A 13 -9.70 10.59 -11.48
CA ALA A 13 -9.25 10.52 -12.88
C ALA A 13 -10.04 9.47 -13.68
N THR A 14 -10.28 8.31 -13.08
CA THR A 14 -11.09 7.24 -13.68
C THR A 14 -12.53 7.69 -13.93
N LEU A 15 -13.17 8.35 -12.95
CA LEU A 15 -14.54 8.86 -13.06
C LEU A 15 -14.68 9.99 -14.09
N ALA A 16 -13.64 10.81 -14.25
CA ALA A 16 -13.59 11.87 -15.25
C ALA A 16 -13.28 11.38 -16.68
N GLY A 17 -12.95 10.09 -16.85
CA GLY A 17 -12.55 9.51 -18.13
C GLY A 17 -11.11 9.86 -18.56
N ASP A 18 -10.30 10.47 -17.68
CA ASP A 18 -8.91 10.81 -17.95
C ASP A 18 -8.02 9.57 -17.79
N SER A 19 -7.97 8.77 -18.86
CA SER A 19 -7.24 7.49 -18.86
C SER A 19 -5.72 7.67 -18.75
N VAL A 20 -5.17 8.80 -19.22
CA VAL A 20 -3.72 9.05 -19.16
C VAL A 20 -3.31 9.31 -17.72
N LYS A 21 -4.03 10.21 -17.02
CA LYS A 21 -3.77 10.48 -15.60
C LYS A 21 -4.06 9.27 -14.73
N ALA A 22 -5.13 8.53 -15.02
CA ALA A 22 -5.46 7.31 -14.28
C ALA A 22 -4.34 6.26 -14.41
N LEU A 23 -3.76 6.09 -15.60
CA LEU A 23 -2.65 5.15 -15.82
C LEU A 23 -1.37 5.57 -15.08
N ASP A 24 -1.00 6.86 -15.11
CA ASP A 24 0.15 7.37 -14.35
C ASP A 24 0.01 7.11 -12.84
N LEU A 25 -1.17 7.40 -12.28
CA LEU A 25 -1.45 7.16 -10.87
C LEU A 25 -1.46 5.66 -10.54
N GLN A 26 -2.00 4.83 -11.42
CA GLN A 26 -1.98 3.38 -11.27
C GLN A 26 -0.55 2.84 -11.27
N ASP A 27 0.32 3.29 -12.16
CA ASP A 27 1.72 2.86 -12.22
C ASP A 27 2.50 3.22 -10.95
N ARG A 28 2.17 4.36 -10.34
CA ARG A 28 2.73 4.76 -9.05
C ARG A 28 2.19 3.93 -7.88
N LEU A 29 0.93 3.53 -7.92
CA LEU A 29 0.27 2.76 -6.86
C LEU A 29 0.59 1.25 -6.93
N LEU A 30 0.81 0.71 -8.12
CA LEU A 30 0.91 -0.72 -8.35
C LEU A 30 2.06 -1.41 -7.59
N PRO A 31 3.28 -0.84 -7.46
CA PRO A 31 4.33 -1.42 -6.64
C PRO A 31 3.90 -1.61 -5.20
N LEU A 32 3.24 -0.60 -4.60
CA LEU A 32 2.77 -0.65 -3.23
C LEU A 32 1.63 -1.66 -3.07
N HIS A 33 0.69 -1.72 -4.01
CA HIS A 33 -0.36 -2.73 -4.03
C HIS A 33 0.24 -4.14 -4.05
N LYS A 34 1.21 -4.41 -4.93
CA LYS A 34 1.87 -5.72 -4.99
C LYS A 34 2.60 -6.04 -3.69
N ALA A 35 3.37 -5.10 -3.14
CA ALA A 35 4.17 -5.33 -1.93
C ALA A 35 3.31 -5.61 -0.69
N ILE A 36 2.20 -4.89 -0.50
CA ILE A 36 1.30 -5.07 0.66
C ILE A 36 0.65 -6.46 0.70
N PHE A 37 0.46 -7.11 -0.45
CA PHE A 37 -0.19 -8.41 -0.59
C PHE A 37 0.76 -9.59 -0.80
N ILE A 38 2.07 -9.42 -0.59
CA ILE A 38 3.02 -10.54 -0.61
C ILE A 38 2.70 -11.54 0.51
N GLU A 39 2.30 -11.03 1.68
CA GLU A 39 1.90 -11.82 2.83
C GLU A 39 0.42 -11.66 3.16
N PRO A 40 -0.19 -12.66 3.84
CA PRO A 40 -1.64 -12.71 3.98
C PRO A 40 -2.27 -11.57 4.79
N GLY A 41 -3.51 -11.23 4.43
CA GLY A 41 -4.38 -10.38 5.23
C GLY A 41 -3.90 -8.92 5.27
N VAL A 42 -3.92 -8.34 6.48
CA VAL A 42 -3.60 -6.93 6.70
C VAL A 42 -2.15 -6.70 7.15
N SER A 43 -1.33 -7.74 7.24
CA SER A 43 0.03 -7.66 7.80
C SER A 43 0.90 -6.64 7.07
N GLY A 44 0.95 -6.67 5.74
CA GLY A 44 1.72 -5.69 4.96
C GLY A 44 1.21 -4.26 5.13
N ALA A 45 -0.11 -4.06 5.10
CA ALA A 45 -0.71 -2.75 5.28
C ALA A 45 -0.46 -2.18 6.69
N LYS A 46 -0.48 -3.03 7.73
CA LYS A 46 -0.24 -2.62 9.11
C LYS A 46 1.22 -2.25 9.35
N TYR A 47 2.15 -3.01 8.76
CA TYR A 47 3.56 -2.62 8.71
C TYR A 47 3.74 -1.26 8.05
N ALA A 48 3.20 -1.05 6.85
CA ALA A 48 3.29 0.24 6.14
C ALA A 48 2.73 1.42 6.95
N LEU A 49 1.57 1.25 7.59
CA LEU A 49 0.99 2.26 8.47
C LEU A 49 1.84 2.56 9.71
N SER A 50 2.54 1.55 10.24
CA SER A 50 3.47 1.75 11.36
C SER A 50 4.70 2.57 10.95
N LYS A 51 5.21 2.38 9.73
CA LYS A 51 6.30 3.19 9.16
C LYS A 51 5.89 4.65 8.94
N LEU A 52 4.60 4.91 8.71
CA LEU A 52 4.03 6.26 8.66
C LEU A 52 3.69 6.84 10.05
N GLY A 53 4.00 6.14 11.14
CA GLY A 53 3.72 6.57 12.51
C GLY A 53 2.22 6.66 12.85
N LYS A 54 1.37 5.90 12.15
CA LYS A 54 -0.10 5.98 12.32
C LYS A 54 -0.65 4.94 13.31
N VAL A 55 0.01 3.80 13.43
CA VAL A 55 -0.39 2.69 14.31
C VAL A 55 0.83 1.90 14.76
N GLU A 56 0.68 1.07 15.79
CA GLU A 56 1.70 0.07 16.15
C GLU A 56 1.63 -1.16 15.23
N ASN A 57 2.78 -1.80 14.97
CA ASN A 57 2.88 -3.03 14.16
C ASN A 57 2.52 -4.29 14.97
N VAL A 58 1.33 -4.31 15.57
CA VAL A 58 0.85 -5.42 16.40
C VAL A 58 -0.30 -6.12 15.71
N LEU A 59 -0.22 -7.44 15.53
CA LEU A 59 -1.28 -8.24 14.94
C LEU A 59 -1.91 -9.21 15.95
N ARG A 60 -3.13 -9.65 15.65
CA ARG A 60 -3.80 -10.71 16.40
C ARG A 60 -3.76 -11.99 15.59
N SER A 61 -3.47 -13.10 16.26
CA SER A 61 -3.55 -14.44 15.70
C SER A 61 -4.90 -14.66 14.99
N PRO A 62 -4.93 -15.31 13.81
CA PRO A 62 -3.84 -16.07 13.19
C PRO A 62 -2.85 -15.23 12.36
N LEU A 63 -3.00 -13.91 12.31
CA LEU A 63 -2.08 -13.04 11.57
C LEU A 63 -0.81 -12.76 12.38
N VAL A 64 0.31 -12.72 11.69
CA VAL A 64 1.65 -12.43 12.24
C VAL A 64 2.25 -11.21 11.55
N THR A 65 3.30 -10.65 12.15
CA THR A 65 4.13 -9.62 11.52
C THR A 65 4.81 -10.19 10.28
N ILE A 66 5.01 -9.34 9.28
CA ILE A 66 5.64 -9.73 8.02
C ILE A 66 7.12 -10.07 8.19
N GLU A 67 7.65 -10.86 7.26
CA GLU A 67 9.08 -11.11 7.14
C GLU A 67 9.85 -9.86 6.69
N GLN A 68 11.13 -9.79 7.03
CA GLN A 68 12.02 -8.69 6.62
C GLN A 68 12.06 -8.53 5.09
N SER A 69 12.03 -9.64 4.35
CA SER A 69 12.06 -9.63 2.87
C SER A 69 10.83 -8.92 2.26
N THR A 70 9.67 -9.01 2.91
CA THR A 70 8.45 -8.30 2.54
C THR A 70 8.51 -6.84 2.99
N ALA A 71 9.03 -6.59 4.20
CA ALA A 71 9.23 -5.25 4.73
C ALA A 71 10.10 -4.39 3.80
N ASP A 72 11.20 -4.94 3.29
CA ASP A 72 12.11 -4.24 2.37
C ASP A 72 11.42 -3.84 1.07
N LYS A 73 10.55 -4.70 0.52
CA LYS A 73 9.77 -4.42 -0.70
C LYS A 73 8.71 -3.34 -0.45
N ILE A 74 8.07 -3.34 0.71
CA ILE A 74 7.11 -2.30 1.10
C ILE A 74 7.84 -0.96 1.29
N ASP A 75 8.96 -0.95 2.00
CA ASP A 75 9.77 0.25 2.21
C ASP A 75 10.27 0.84 0.88
N ALA A 76 10.64 0.00 -0.08
CA ALA A 76 11.01 0.43 -1.43
C ALA A 76 9.82 1.02 -2.21
N ALA A 77 8.63 0.42 -2.10
CA ALA A 77 7.43 0.88 -2.79
C ALA A 77 6.76 2.12 -2.17
N MET A 78 7.16 2.52 -0.96
CA MET A 78 6.68 3.71 -0.27
C MET A 78 7.53 4.97 -0.50
N LYS A 79 8.70 4.82 -1.16
CA LYS A 79 9.58 5.94 -1.56
C LYS A 79 9.14 6.51 -2.90
#